data_AF-R7JBD9-F1
#
_entry.id   AF-R7JBD9-F1
#
_cell.length_a   1.000
_cell.length_b   1.000
_cell.length_c   1.000
_cell.angle_alpha   90.00
_cell.angle_beta   90.00
_cell.angle_gamma   90.00
#
_symmetry.space_group_name_H-M   'P 1'
#
loop_
_entity.id
_entity.type
_entity.pdbx_description
1 polymer ?
#
loop_
_entity_poly.entity_id
_entity_poly.type
_entity_poly.pdbx_seq_one_letter_code
_entity_poly.pdbx_strand_id
1 'polypeptide(L)' 'MKYKYLWIILLIIITFSGQIRDRYSKFIELNMCLDTGICAEGIITMVEGTLVEINEENCKKYKKTWNKKNRTCNIRLY' A
#
# COMPACT_ATOMS: atom_id res chain seq x y z
N MET A 1 37.93 -15.42 16.97
CA MET A 1 36.62 -16.07 16.72
C MET A 1 35.40 -15.14 16.82
N LYS A 2 35.47 -13.96 17.46
CA LYS A 2 34.30 -13.08 17.69
C LYS A 2 33.74 -12.38 16.44
N TYR A 3 34.58 -12.07 15.46
CA TYR A 3 34.19 -11.32 14.25
C TYR A 3 33.64 -12.20 13.12
N LYS A 4 33.77 -13.53 13.23
CA LYS A 4 33.39 -14.48 12.17
C LYS A 4 31.88 -14.48 11.89
N TYR A 5 31.08 -14.18 12.90
CA TYR A 5 29.61 -14.12 12.79
C TYR A 5 29.09 -12.69 12.61
N LEU A 6 29.95 -11.68 12.68
CA LEU A 6 29.56 -10.27 12.62
C LEU A 6 29.00 -9.91 11.22
N TRP A 7 29.57 -10.50 10.18
CA TRP A 7 29.07 -10.40 8.81
C TRP A 7 27.70 -11.07 8.61
N ILE A 8 27.44 -12.17 9.32
CA ILE A 8 26.14 -12.86 9.28
C ILE A 8 25.06 -11.99 9.94
N ILE A 9 25.39 -11.38 11.08
CA ILE A 9 24.48 -10.43 11.77
C ILE A 9 24.21 -9.22 10.88
N LEU A 10 25.22 -8.66 10.22
CA LEU A 10 25.06 -7.56 9.25
C LEU A 10 24.15 -7.93 8.08
N LEU A 11 24.31 -9.13 7.50
CA LEU A 11 23.45 -9.62 6.42
C LEU A 11 21.99 -9.78 6.88
N ILE A 12 21.76 -10.25 8.11
CA ILE A 12 20.42 -10.35 8.69
C ILE A 12 19.79 -8.96 8.84
N ILE A 13 20.53 -7.97 9.32
CA ILE A 13 20.01 -6.59 9.49
C ILE A 13 19.65 -5.99 8.13
N ILE A 14 20.51 -6.13 7.12
CA ILE A 14 20.26 -5.58 5.77
C ILE A 14 19.01 -6.22 5.16
N THR A 15 18.89 -7.55 5.20
CA THR A 15 17.73 -8.26 4.64
C THR A 15 16.44 -7.91 5.38
N PHE A 16 16.48 -7.77 6.71
CA PHE A 16 15.32 -7.38 7.51
C PHE A 16 14.88 -5.93 7.24
N SER A 17 15.83 -5.01 7.06
CA SER A 17 15.55 -3.60 6.74
C SER A 17 14.80 -3.44 5.41
N GLY A 18 15.11 -4.27 4.41
CA GLY A 18 14.42 -4.29 3.13
C GLY A 18 12.94 -4.66 3.25
N GLN A 19 12.61 -5.64 4.11
CA GLN A 19 11.22 -6.05 4.35
C GLN A 19 10.41 -4.99 5.11
N ILE A 20 11.04 -4.29 6.06
CA ILE A 20 10.39 -3.20 6.79
C ILE A 20 9.99 -2.08 5.83
N ARG A 21 10.85 -1.75 4.86
CA ARG A 21 10.59 -0.69 3.88
C ARG A 21 9.33 -0.94 3.06
N ASP A 22 9.16 -2.16 2.53
CA ASP A 22 7.98 -2.50 1.70
C ASP A 22 6.67 -2.48 2.51
N ARG A 23 6.71 -2.95 3.76
CA ARG A 23 5.54 -2.86 4.65
C ARG A 23 5.21 -1.42 5.00
N TYR A 24 6.22 -0.60 5.24
CA TYR A 24 6.04 0.81 5.59
C TYR A 24 5.48 1.63 4.42
N SER A 25 5.94 1.40 3.19
CA SER A 25 5.39 2.09 2.01
C SER A 25 3.91 1.75 1.80
N LYS A 26 3.53 0.46 1.87
CA LYS A 26 2.13 0.03 1.79
C LYS A 26 1.26 0.64 2.89
N PHE A 27 1.81 0.74 4.10
CA PHE A 27 1.13 1.40 5.21
C PHE A 27 0.91 2.89 4.96
N ILE A 28 1.91 3.61 4.44
CA ILE A 28 1.76 5.03 4.08
C ILE A 28 0.71 5.21 2.98
N GLU A 29 0.76 4.40 1.92
CA GLU A 29 -0.19 4.45 0.81
C GLU A 29 -1.63 4.22 1.28
N LEU A 30 -1.85 3.22 2.14
CA LEU A 30 -3.17 2.96 2.73
C LEU A 30 -3.64 4.13 3.59
N ASN A 31 -2.78 4.70 4.44
CA ASN A 31 -3.18 5.85 5.27
C ASN A 31 -3.48 7.10 4.44
N MET A 32 -2.67 7.39 3.41
CA MET A 32 -2.97 8.50 2.49
C MET A 32 -4.29 8.28 1.75
N CYS A 33 -4.57 7.04 1.35
CA CYS A 33 -5.85 6.64 0.76
C CYS A 33 -7.03 6.90 1.71
N LEU A 34 -6.91 6.51 2.99
CA LEU A 34 -7.96 6.71 4.00
C LEU A 34 -8.15 8.20 4.36
N ASP A 35 -7.08 8.98 4.39
CA ASP A 35 -7.11 10.40 4.76
C ASP A 35 -7.65 11.28 3.61
N THR A 36 -7.14 11.08 2.39
CA THR A 36 -7.53 11.89 1.22
C THR A 36 -8.79 11.37 0.52
N GLY A 37 -9.12 10.09 0.70
CA GLY A 37 -10.09 9.36 -0.10
C GLY A 37 -9.60 9.03 -1.51
N ILE A 38 -8.33 9.26 -1.85
CA ILE A 38 -7.75 8.95 -3.17
C ILE A 38 -6.79 7.77 -3.01
N CYS A 39 -7.17 6.62 -3.56
CA CYS A 39 -6.45 5.36 -3.39
C CYS A 39 -5.80 4.93 -4.68
N ALA A 40 -4.52 4.52 -4.62
CA ALA A 40 -3.81 3.98 -5.76
C ALA A 40 -4.24 2.56 -6.12
N GLU A 41 -4.03 2.18 -7.37
CA GLU A 41 -4.21 0.82 -7.87
C GLU A 41 -3.43 -0.20 -7.02
N GLY A 42 -4.06 -1.34 -6.71
CA GLY A 42 -3.47 -2.43 -5.92
C GLY A 42 -3.57 -2.25 -4.39
N ILE A 43 -4.04 -1.10 -3.90
CA ILE A 43 -4.35 -0.94 -2.47
C ILE A 43 -5.63 -1.71 -2.14
N ILE A 44 -5.60 -2.48 -1.06
CA ILE A 44 -6.80 -3.13 -0.51
C ILE A 44 -7.33 -2.23 0.61
N THR A 45 -8.55 -1.74 0.46
CA THR A 45 -9.19 -0.83 1.43
C THR A 45 -10.69 -1.11 1.53
N MET A 46 -11.35 -0.53 2.52
CA MET A 46 -12.81 -0.60 2.63
C MET A 46 -13.48 0.45 1.74
N VAL A 47 -14.36 -0.02 0.86
CA VAL A 47 -15.26 0.81 0.06
C VAL A 47 -16.67 0.36 0.40
N GLU A 48 -17.48 1.28 0.96
CA GLU A 48 -18.88 1.02 1.33
C GLU A 48 -19.05 -0.23 2.23
N GLY A 49 -18.14 -0.43 3.18
CA GLY A 49 -18.16 -1.55 4.12
C GLY A 49 -17.66 -2.88 3.56
N THR A 50 -17.24 -2.92 2.29
CA THR A 50 -16.66 -4.11 1.67
C THR A 50 -15.16 -3.93 1.47
N LEU A 51 -14.37 -4.95 1.80
CA LEU A 51 -12.92 -4.96 1.56
C LEU A 51 -12.66 -5.23 0.06
N VAL A 52 -12.04 -4.28 -0.63
CA VAL A 52 -11.91 -4.30 -2.09
C VAL A 52 -10.50 -3.88 -2.49
N GLU A 53 -9.93 -4.58 -3.48
CA GLU A 53 -8.72 -4.14 -4.15
C GLU A 53 -9.04 -3.04 -5.16
N ILE A 54 -8.35 -1.90 -5.05
CA ILE A 54 -8.54 -0.75 -5.92
C ILE A 54 -7.98 -1.06 -7.31
N ASN A 55 -8.87 -1.05 -8.30
CA ASN A 55 -8.55 -1.11 -9.72
C ASN A 55 -9.65 -0.37 -10.50
N GLU A 56 -9.48 -0.19 -11.82
CA GLU A 56 -10.44 0.56 -12.64
C GLU A 56 -11.85 -0.05 -12.61
N GLU A 57 -11.95 -1.38 -12.62
CA GLU A 57 -13.21 -2.11 -12.65
C GLU A 57 -13.98 -1.97 -11.33
N ASN A 58 -13.32 -2.24 -10.21
CA ASN A 58 -13.88 -2.10 -8.88
C ASN A 58 -14.23 -0.64 -8.58
N CYS A 59 -13.38 0.32 -8.95
CA CYS A 59 -13.68 1.74 -8.76
C CYS A 59 -15.00 2.13 -9.44
N LYS A 60 -15.20 1.70 -10.69
CA LYS A 60 -16.43 1.94 -11.45
C LYS A 60 -17.63 1.17 -10.89
N LYS A 61 -17.43 -0.06 -10.42
CA LYS A 61 -18.46 -0.90 -9.80
C LYS A 61 -19.13 -0.20 -8.61
N TYR A 62 -18.34 0.49 -7.78
CA TYR A 62 -18.82 1.29 -6.65
C TYR A 62 -19.19 2.73 -7.02
N LYS A 63 -19.40 3.01 -8.32
CA LYS A 63 -19.78 4.35 -8.84
C LYS A 63 -18.81 5.46 -8.41
N LYS A 64 -17.53 5.13 -8.22
CA LYS A 64 -16.48 6.07 -7.85
C LYS A 64 -15.74 6.59 -9.09
N THR A 65 -15.01 7.69 -8.92
CA THR A 65 -14.28 8.33 -10.02
C THR A 65 -12.90 7.72 -10.16
N TRP A 66 -12.63 7.11 -11.32
CA TRP A 66 -11.31 6.60 -11.68
C TRP A 66 -10.48 7.63 -12.43
N ASN A 67 -9.25 7.86 -11.99
CA ASN A 67 -8.27 8.68 -12.67
C ASN A 67 -7.26 7.79 -13.41
N LYS A 68 -7.41 7.68 -14.74
CA LYS A 68 -6.52 6.89 -15.60
C LYS A 68 -5.07 7.38 -15.61
N LYS A 69 -4.84 8.70 -15.47
CA LYS A 69 -3.49 9.28 -15.55
C LYS A 69 -2.64 8.86 -14.36
N ASN A 70 -3.24 8.88 -13.17
CA ASN A 70 -2.54 8.59 -11.93
C ASN A 70 -2.80 7.15 -11.43
N ARG A 71 -3.69 6.41 -12.09
CA ARG A 71 -4.16 5.07 -11.68
C ARG A 71 -4.69 5.08 -10.24
N THR A 72 -5.55 6.05 -9.95
CA THR A 72 -6.16 6.22 -8.63
C THR A 72 -7.68 6.21 -8.70
N CYS A 73 -8.32 5.75 -7.62
CA CYS A 73 -9.75 5.81 -7.41
C CYS A 73 -10.09 6.81 -6.30
N ASN A 74 -11.06 7.68 -6.54
CA ASN A 74 -11.59 8.57 -5.50
C ASN A 74 -12.78 7.89 -4.79
N ILE A 75 -12.52 7.35 -3.60
CA ILE A 75 -13.50 6.63 -2.77
C ILE A 75 -14.18 7.52 -1.72
N ARG A 76 -13.88 8.83 -1.69
CA ARG A 76 -14.42 9.75 -0.68
C ARG A 76 -15.95 9.76 -0.76
N LEU A 77 -16.59 9.43 0.35
CA LEU A 77 -18.04 9.52 0.53
C LEU A 77 -18.43 11.01 0.51
N TYR A 78 -19.13 11.43 -0.56
CA TYR A 78 -20.01 12.59 -0.52
C TYR A 78 -21.44 12.09 -0.28
#